data_AF-A0AAU8N837-F1
#
_entry.id   AF-A0AAU8N837-F1
#
_cell.length_a   1.000
_cell.length_b   1.000
_cell.length_c   1.000
_cell.angle_alpha   90.00
_cell.angle_beta   90.00
_cell.angle_gamma   90.00
#
_symmetry.space_group_name_H-M   'P 1'
#
loop_
_entity.id
_entity.type
_entity.pdbx_description
1 polymer ?
#
loop_
_entity_poly.entity_id
_entity_poly.type
_entity_poly.pdbx_seq_one_letter_code
_entity_poly.pdbx_strand_id
1 'polypeptide(L)'
;MTPTNLPIPAPPAARPRPPIPPAAREAPPAAPPRSAGNRRLTGQRGEGIAADYLRDSGWRILDRNWRAPAGSGLRGELDIIAEDPAGALVIVEVKTRSSLRAGPPAAAVTPVKEARLRRLAIAWAGRRGAPPHRLRLDVVSVILREGAPALLRHHRAVCGS
;
A
#
# COMPACT_ATOMS: atom_id res chain seq x y z
N MET A 1 -46.15 12.40 76.87
CA MET A 1 -46.09 12.76 75.43
C MET A 1 -44.82 12.11 74.86
N THR A 2 -44.96 10.91 74.31
CA THR A 2 -43.87 10.11 73.72
C THR A 2 -43.95 10.24 72.19
N PRO A 3 -42.85 10.57 71.49
CA PRO A 3 -42.88 10.63 70.03
C PRO A 3 -42.89 9.21 69.45
N THR A 4 -43.90 8.92 68.63
CA THR A 4 -44.02 7.72 67.79
C THR A 4 -42.97 7.78 66.69
N ASN A 5 -42.05 6.82 66.68
CA ASN A 5 -41.09 6.64 65.59
C ASN A 5 -41.73 5.75 64.51
N LEU A 6 -41.95 6.28 63.31
CA LEU A 6 -42.44 5.53 62.14
C LEU A 6 -41.24 5.04 61.31
N PRO A 7 -41.23 3.78 60.84
CA PRO A 7 -40.15 3.25 60.02
C PRO A 7 -40.15 3.85 58.60
N ILE A 8 -38.95 4.14 58.09
CA ILE A 8 -38.70 4.63 56.72
C ILE A 8 -38.87 3.46 55.74
N PRO A 9 -39.65 3.59 54.65
CA PRO A 9 -39.78 2.53 53.66
C PRO A 9 -38.49 2.32 52.85
N ALA A 10 -38.19 1.06 52.54
CA ALA A 10 -37.04 0.69 51.70
C ALA A 10 -37.18 1.24 50.26
N PRO A 11 -36.08 1.65 49.61
CA PRO A 11 -36.13 2.15 48.24
C PRO A 11 -36.48 1.03 47.24
N PRO A 12 -37.14 1.36 46.12
CA PRO A 12 -37.53 0.37 45.13
C PRO A 12 -36.31 -0.23 44.41
N ALA A 13 -36.41 -1.51 44.05
CA ALA A 13 -35.38 -2.23 43.31
C ALA A 13 -35.04 -1.54 41.97
N ALA A 14 -33.75 -1.36 41.71
CA ALA A 14 -33.26 -0.77 40.47
C ALA A 14 -33.60 -1.66 39.26
N ARG A 15 -34.15 -1.07 38.21
CA ARG A 15 -34.39 -1.76 36.93
C ARG A 15 -33.05 -2.17 36.30
N PRO A 16 -32.97 -3.34 35.63
CA PRO A 16 -31.77 -3.71 34.87
C PRO A 16 -31.54 -2.70 33.73
N ARG A 17 -30.28 -2.26 33.56
CA ARG A 17 -29.90 -1.40 32.43
C ARG A 17 -30.03 -2.19 31.12
N PRO A 18 -30.55 -1.59 30.03
CA PRO A 18 -30.55 -2.23 28.73
C PRO A 18 -29.11 -2.46 28.25
N PRO A 19 -28.83 -3.54 27.49
CA PRO A 19 -27.51 -3.73 26.88
C PRO A 19 -27.23 -2.57 25.90
N ILE A 20 -26.02 -2.03 25.99
CA ILE A 20 -25.52 -1.04 25.03
C ILE A 20 -25.43 -1.76 23.68
N PRO A 21 -26.10 -1.29 22.61
CA PRO A 21 -25.93 -1.89 21.28
C PRO A 21 -24.44 -1.78 20.89
N PRO A 22 -23.86 -2.79 20.23
CA PRO A 22 -22.51 -2.63 19.67
C PRO A 22 -22.57 -1.43 18.73
N ALA A 23 -21.70 -0.45 18.97
CA ALA A 23 -21.56 0.71 18.12
C ALA A 23 -21.37 0.23 16.69
N ALA A 24 -22.41 0.37 15.87
CA ALA A 24 -22.27 0.31 14.44
C ALA A 24 -21.27 1.42 14.10
N ARG A 25 -20.02 1.03 13.80
CA ARG A 25 -19.06 1.94 13.18
C ARG A 25 -19.65 2.29 11.82
N GLU A 26 -20.43 3.37 11.77
CA GLU A 26 -20.69 4.06 10.52
C GLU A 26 -19.33 4.31 9.87
N ALA A 27 -19.12 3.67 8.72
CA ALA A 27 -17.98 3.99 7.89
C ALA A 27 -18.05 5.51 7.62
N PRO A 28 -16.95 6.27 7.78
CA PRO A 28 -16.99 7.70 7.51
C PRO A 28 -17.51 7.96 6.08
N PRO A 29 -18.00 9.17 5.72
CA PRO A 29 -18.30 9.46 4.33
C PRO A 29 -17.07 9.24 3.44
N ALA A 30 -17.27 8.72 2.23
CA ALA A 30 -16.19 8.56 1.26
C ALA A 30 -15.60 9.94 0.96
N ALA A 31 -14.28 10.09 1.16
CA ALA A 31 -13.58 11.34 0.89
C ALA A 31 -13.78 11.76 -0.58
N PRO A 32 -13.89 13.07 -0.87
CA PRO A 32 -14.15 13.56 -2.22
C PRO A 32 -13.05 13.10 -3.19
N PRO A 33 -13.38 12.90 -4.48
CA PRO A 33 -12.40 12.47 -5.48
C PRO A 33 -11.28 13.51 -5.60
N ARG A 34 -10.06 13.10 -5.26
CA ARG A 34 -8.88 13.99 -5.27
C ARG A 34 -8.54 14.41 -6.71
N SER A 35 -8.16 15.68 -6.90
CA SER A 35 -7.68 16.23 -8.17
C SER A 35 -6.45 15.47 -8.71
N ALA A 36 -6.25 15.48 -10.03
CA ALA A 36 -5.18 14.72 -10.69
C ALA A 36 -3.77 15.05 -10.18
N GLY A 37 -3.49 16.31 -9.83
CA GLY A 37 -2.22 16.74 -9.23
C GLY A 37 -1.93 16.07 -7.89
N ASN A 38 -2.96 15.87 -7.07
CA ASN A 38 -2.87 15.24 -5.75
C ASN A 38 -2.53 13.73 -5.86
N ARG A 39 -3.04 13.06 -6.92
CA ARG A 39 -2.71 11.65 -7.19
C ARG A 39 -1.24 11.47 -7.58
N ARG A 40 -0.68 12.36 -8.42
CA ARG A 40 0.74 12.27 -8.83
C ARG A 40 1.69 12.47 -7.66
N LEU A 41 1.44 13.47 -6.83
CA LEU A 41 2.22 13.72 -5.61
C LEU A 41 2.12 12.55 -4.62
N THR A 42 0.91 11.98 -4.47
CA THR A 42 0.70 10.76 -3.68
C THR A 42 1.54 9.60 -4.21
N GLY A 43 1.54 9.37 -5.53
CA GLY A 43 2.33 8.34 -6.19
C GLY A 43 3.83 8.49 -5.89
N GLN A 44 4.38 9.67 -6.14
CA GLN A 44 5.81 9.98 -5.91
C GLN A 44 6.22 9.78 -4.45
N ARG A 45 5.37 10.18 -3.50
CA ARG A 45 5.63 9.97 -2.08
C ARG A 45 5.69 8.48 -1.73
N GLY A 46 4.78 7.67 -2.28
CA GLY A 46 4.83 6.22 -2.05
C GLY A 46 6.03 5.55 -2.72
N GLU A 47 6.42 5.99 -3.92
CA GLU A 47 7.63 5.51 -4.60
C GLU A 47 8.89 5.84 -3.79
N GLY A 48 8.97 7.04 -3.21
CA GLY A 48 10.05 7.41 -2.28
C GLY A 48 10.13 6.48 -1.08
N ILE A 49 9.01 6.28 -0.37
CA ILE A 49 8.94 5.39 0.80
C ILE A 49 9.34 3.95 0.42
N ALA A 50 8.90 3.46 -0.73
CA ALA A 50 9.28 2.14 -1.22
C ALA A 50 10.78 2.04 -1.51
N ALA A 51 11.37 3.05 -2.15
CA ALA A 51 12.80 3.09 -2.44
C ALA A 51 13.64 3.12 -1.16
N ASP A 52 13.22 3.91 -0.16
CA ASP A 52 13.92 4.00 1.12
C ASP A 52 13.85 2.67 1.88
N TYR A 53 12.66 2.06 1.97
CA TYR A 53 12.50 0.71 2.53
C TYR A 53 13.42 -0.33 1.88
N LEU A 54 13.54 -0.32 0.55
CA LEU A 54 14.41 -1.25 -0.17
C LEU A 54 15.90 -0.99 0.15
N ARG A 55 16.33 0.28 0.18
CA ARG A 55 17.70 0.64 0.57
C ARG A 55 18.02 0.20 1.99
N ASP A 56 17.13 0.48 2.92
CA ASP A 56 17.28 0.09 4.33
C ASP A 56 17.31 -1.45 4.48
N SER A 57 16.71 -2.18 3.54
CA SER A 57 16.76 -3.63 3.46
C SER A 57 18.02 -4.17 2.75
N GLY A 58 18.98 -3.31 2.40
CA GLY A 58 20.24 -3.68 1.75
C GLY A 58 20.17 -3.79 0.22
N TRP A 59 19.10 -3.31 -0.41
CA TRP A 59 18.94 -3.39 -1.87
C TRP A 59 19.58 -2.19 -2.54
N ARG A 60 20.11 -2.40 -3.74
CA ARG A 60 20.69 -1.34 -4.56
C ARG A 60 19.68 -0.83 -5.57
N ILE A 61 19.24 0.41 -5.42
CA ILE A 61 18.36 1.06 -6.40
C ILE A 61 19.18 1.41 -7.65
N LEU A 62 18.79 0.87 -8.79
CA LEU A 62 19.47 1.05 -10.08
C LEU A 62 18.84 2.17 -10.91
N ASP A 63 17.51 2.30 -10.83
CA ASP A 63 16.72 3.32 -11.53
C ASP A 63 15.34 3.51 -10.89
N ARG A 64 14.69 4.64 -11.20
CA ARG A 64 13.35 5.00 -10.70
C ARG A 64 12.55 5.74 -11.75
N ASN A 65 11.24 5.47 -11.84
CA ASN A 65 10.32 6.07 -12.81
C ASN A 65 10.91 6.03 -14.24
N TRP A 66 11.55 4.90 -14.58
CA TRP A 66 12.21 4.74 -15.86
C TRP A 66 11.18 4.55 -16.96
N ARG A 67 11.35 5.22 -18.09
CA ARG A 67 10.45 5.15 -19.24
C ARG A 67 11.19 4.62 -20.44
N ALA A 68 10.53 3.74 -21.20
CA ALA A 68 11.05 3.31 -22.49
C ALA A 68 11.26 4.55 -23.39
N PRO A 69 12.44 4.72 -24.02
CA PRO A 69 12.69 5.91 -24.83
C PRO A 69 11.82 5.96 -26.07
N ALA A 70 11.54 7.19 -26.51
CA ALA A 70 10.81 7.44 -27.75
C ALA A 70 11.49 6.71 -28.92
N GLY A 71 10.68 6.14 -29.81
CA GLY A 71 11.18 5.38 -30.97
C GLY A 71 11.58 3.92 -30.67
N SER A 72 11.57 3.46 -29.41
CA SER A 72 11.87 2.06 -29.08
C SER A 72 10.75 1.06 -29.42
N GLY A 73 9.58 1.54 -29.86
CA GLY A 73 8.37 0.72 -30.07
C GLY A 73 7.72 0.21 -28.76
N LEU A 74 8.40 0.35 -27.62
CA LEU A 74 7.90 -0.03 -26.31
C LEU A 74 7.20 1.15 -25.63
N ARG A 75 6.09 0.85 -24.94
CA ARG A 75 5.34 1.83 -24.14
C ARG A 75 5.22 1.34 -22.71
N GLY A 76 5.48 2.26 -21.78
CA GLY A 76 5.30 2.03 -20.36
C GLY A 76 6.46 2.56 -19.53
N GLU A 77 6.33 2.34 -18.23
CA GLU A 77 7.26 2.78 -17.21
C GLU A 77 7.54 1.65 -16.22
N LEU A 78 8.69 1.75 -15.54
CA LEU A 78 9.11 0.91 -14.43
C LEU A 78 9.27 1.83 -13.21
N ASP A 79 8.49 1.60 -12.16
CA ASP A 79 8.48 2.46 -10.97
C ASP A 79 9.83 2.44 -10.26
N ILE A 80 10.33 1.24 -9.92
CA ILE A 80 11.64 1.04 -9.31
C ILE A 80 12.32 -0.17 -9.97
N ILE A 81 13.60 0.01 -10.26
CA ILE A 81 14.49 -1.06 -10.72
C ILE A 81 15.59 -1.19 -9.67
N ALA A 82 15.70 -2.37 -9.07
CA ALA A 82 16.64 -2.63 -7.99
C ALA A 82 17.38 -3.94 -8.19
N GLU A 83 18.53 -4.06 -7.54
CA GLU A 83 19.23 -5.31 -7.32
C GLU A 83 19.04 -5.74 -5.87
N ASP A 84 18.57 -6.97 -5.66
CA ASP A 84 18.46 -7.51 -4.30
C ASP A 84 19.82 -7.99 -3.77
N PRO A 85 19.95 -8.25 -2.46
CA PRO A 85 21.23 -8.68 -1.87
C PRO A 85 21.79 -9.99 -2.45
N ALA A 86 20.97 -10.78 -3.16
CA ALA A 86 21.39 -12.01 -3.83
C ALA A 86 21.80 -11.78 -5.30
N GLY A 87 21.80 -10.53 -5.77
CA GLY A 87 22.20 -10.15 -7.13
C GLY A 87 21.10 -10.30 -8.18
N ALA A 88 19.83 -10.51 -7.80
CA ALA A 88 18.75 -10.57 -8.77
C ALA A 88 18.30 -9.16 -9.21
N LEU A 89 18.01 -8.99 -10.51
CA LEU A 89 17.35 -7.78 -10.99
C LEU A 89 15.87 -7.87 -10.66
N VAL A 90 15.37 -6.88 -9.93
CA VAL A 90 13.99 -6.84 -9.46
C VAL A 90 13.32 -5.58 -9.97
N ILE A 91 12.21 -5.78 -10.67
CA ILE A 91 11.29 -4.70 -10.99
C ILE A 91 10.27 -4.64 -9.87
N VAL A 92 10.16 -3.49 -9.23
CA VAL A 92 9.22 -3.27 -8.14
C VAL A 92 8.16 -2.29 -8.59
N GLU A 93 6.93 -2.77 -8.73
CA GLU A 93 5.76 -1.94 -8.95
C GLU A 93 5.28 -1.37 -7.62
N VAL A 94 5.04 -0.05 -7.56
CA VAL A 94 4.61 0.63 -6.35
C VAL A 94 3.14 1.01 -6.43
N LYS A 95 2.34 0.46 -5.53
CA LYS A 95 0.91 0.79 -5.41
C LYS A 95 0.68 1.68 -4.19
N THR A 96 0.47 2.97 -4.43
CA THR A 96 0.20 3.94 -3.37
C THR A 96 -1.29 4.23 -3.22
N ARG A 97 -1.79 4.23 -1.98
CA ARG A 97 -3.16 4.66 -1.64
C ARG A 97 -3.16 5.58 -0.42
N SER A 98 -4.19 6.41 -0.32
CA SER A 98 -4.42 7.30 0.84
C SER A 98 -5.47 6.78 1.83
N SER A 99 -6.02 5.58 1.61
CA SER A 99 -6.98 4.96 2.54
C SER A 99 -7.03 3.44 2.39
N LEU A 100 -7.50 2.76 3.45
CA LEU A 100 -7.72 1.32 3.53
C LEU A 100 -9.06 0.84 2.93
N ARG A 101 -9.88 1.75 2.37
CA ARG A 101 -11.28 1.45 1.99
C ARG A 101 -11.45 0.54 0.80
N ALA A 102 -10.48 0.56 -0.11
CA ALA A 102 -10.43 -0.43 -1.17
C ALA A 102 -9.63 -1.61 -0.61
N GLY A 103 -10.25 -2.80 -0.60
CA GLY A 103 -9.70 -4.05 -0.06
C GLY A 103 -8.26 -4.34 -0.51
N PRO A 104 -7.62 -5.37 0.08
CA PRO A 104 -6.19 -5.61 -0.07
C PRO A 104 -5.79 -5.48 -1.54
N PRO A 105 -4.75 -4.68 -1.85
CA PRO A 105 -4.30 -4.55 -3.22
C PRO A 105 -4.08 -5.96 -3.74
N ALA A 106 -4.74 -6.32 -4.84
CA ALA A 106 -4.43 -7.55 -5.53
C ALA A 106 -2.91 -7.52 -5.78
N ALA A 107 -2.21 -8.35 -5.02
CA ALA A 107 -0.76 -8.50 -5.08
C ALA A 107 -0.37 -9.12 -6.43
N ALA A 108 -1.33 -9.77 -7.09
CA ALA A 108 -1.22 -10.28 -8.43
C ALA A 108 -1.04 -9.13 -9.44
N VAL A 109 -0.02 -9.31 -10.28
CA VAL A 109 0.17 -8.56 -11.52
C VAL A 109 -0.55 -9.35 -12.59
N THR A 110 -1.42 -8.74 -13.40
CA THR A 110 -2.11 -9.50 -14.46
C THR A 110 -1.09 -10.04 -15.47
N PRO A 111 -1.35 -11.18 -16.14
CA PRO A 111 -0.43 -11.73 -17.14
C PRO A 111 -0.02 -10.71 -18.22
N VAL A 112 -0.96 -9.88 -18.66
CA VAL A 112 -0.70 -8.78 -19.63
C VAL A 112 0.29 -7.75 -19.06
N LYS A 113 0.10 -7.37 -17.79
CA LYS A 113 0.99 -6.40 -17.14
C LYS A 113 2.36 -7.02 -16.87
N GLU A 114 2.43 -8.28 -16.45
CA GLU A 114 3.68 -9.01 -16.26
C GLU A 114 4.49 -9.07 -17.55
N ALA A 115 3.87 -9.49 -18.66
CA ALA A 115 4.54 -9.56 -19.96
C ALA A 115 5.10 -8.20 -20.39
N ARG A 116 4.34 -7.12 -20.14
CA ARG A 116 4.80 -5.74 -20.42
C ARG A 116 5.99 -5.35 -19.54
N LEU A 117 5.92 -5.58 -18.23
CA LEU A 117 7.00 -5.24 -17.30
C LEU A 117 8.29 -6.02 -17.62
N ARG A 118 8.18 -7.30 -17.97
CA ARG A 118 9.33 -8.11 -18.41
C ARG A 118 9.99 -7.55 -19.68
N ARG A 119 9.20 -7.14 -20.68
CA ARG A 119 9.74 -6.50 -21.90
C ARG A 119 10.47 -5.19 -21.59
N LEU A 120 9.91 -4.36 -20.72
CA LEU A 120 10.54 -3.11 -20.28
C LEU A 120 11.84 -3.39 -19.51
N ALA A 121 11.85 -4.39 -18.63
CA ALA A 121 13.04 -4.78 -17.87
C ALA A 121 14.19 -5.23 -18.79
N ILE A 122 13.88 -6.04 -19.80
CA ILE A 122 14.86 -6.47 -20.81
C ILE A 122 15.41 -5.27 -21.58
N ALA A 123 14.53 -4.34 -22.00
CA ALA A 123 14.95 -3.13 -22.71
C ALA A 123 15.82 -2.21 -21.85
N TRP A 124 15.52 -2.10 -20.56
CA TRP A 124 16.35 -1.38 -19.60
C TRP A 124 17.71 -2.04 -19.42
N ALA A 125 17.75 -3.36 -19.23
CA ALA A 125 18.99 -4.10 -19.01
C ALA A 125 19.90 -4.12 -20.26
N GLY A 126 19.32 -4.27 -21.45
CA GLY A 126 20.06 -4.22 -22.71
C GLY A 126 20.83 -2.91 -22.91
N ARG A 127 20.32 -1.79 -22.38
CA ARG A 127 21.02 -0.49 -22.41
C ARG A 127 22.21 -0.41 -21.47
N ARG A 128 22.30 -1.30 -20.48
CA ARG A 128 23.44 -1.41 -19.54
C ARG A 128 24.47 -2.46 -19.96
N GLY A 129 24.28 -3.11 -21.11
CA GLY A 129 25.28 -3.99 -21.71
C GLY A 129 25.22 -5.46 -21.29
N ALA A 130 24.28 -5.86 -20.41
CA ALA A 130 24.06 -7.27 -20.09
C ALA A 130 22.61 -7.55 -19.66
N PRO A 131 21.96 -8.60 -20.18
CA PRO A 131 20.68 -9.07 -19.65
C PRO A 131 20.85 -9.68 -18.25
N PRO A 132 19.85 -9.58 -17.38
CA PRO A 132 19.95 -10.09 -16.02
C PRO A 132 19.93 -11.63 -16.01
N HIS A 133 20.76 -12.24 -15.16
CA HIS A 133 20.72 -13.69 -14.93
C HIS A 133 19.44 -14.14 -14.22
N ARG A 134 18.86 -13.27 -13.38
CA ARG A 134 17.59 -13.50 -12.68
C ARG A 134 16.76 -12.22 -12.72
N LEU A 135 15.56 -12.32 -13.28
CA LEU A 135 14.57 -11.25 -13.30
C LEU A 135 13.39 -11.63 -12.39
N ARG A 136 13.08 -10.77 -11.42
CA ARG A 136 11.93 -10.93 -10.52
C ARG A 136 11.00 -9.73 -10.62
N LEU A 137 9.70 -9.96 -10.51
CA LEU A 137 8.70 -8.92 -10.33
C LEU A 137 8.22 -8.94 -8.88
N ASP A 138 8.27 -7.79 -8.24
CA ASP A 138 7.77 -7.57 -6.89
C ASP A 138 6.73 -6.44 -6.90
N VAL A 139 5.86 -6.40 -5.89
CA VAL A 139 4.93 -5.29 -5.66
C VAL A 139 5.14 -4.75 -4.25
N VAL A 140 5.34 -3.44 -4.13
CA VAL A 140 5.31 -2.73 -2.85
C VAL A 140 4.02 -1.94 -2.76
N SER A 141 3.22 -2.25 -1.74
CA SER A 141 2.00 -1.50 -1.44
C SER A 141 2.27 -0.51 -0.32
N VAL A 142 1.95 0.77 -0.54
CA VAL A 142 2.11 1.85 0.42
C VAL A 142 0.75 2.47 0.72
N ILE A 143 0.37 2.50 1.99
CA ILE A 143 -0.82 3.19 2.47
C ILE A 143 -0.37 4.41 3.26
N LEU A 144 -0.57 5.59 2.67
CA LEU A 144 -0.33 6.86 3.34
C LEU A 144 -1.46 7.13 4.33
N ARG A 145 -1.08 7.42 5.58
CA ARG A 145 -2.00 7.74 6.67
C ARG A 145 -1.73 9.17 7.10
N GLU A 146 -2.78 9.94 7.29
CA GLU A 146 -2.67 11.31 7.78
C GLU A 146 -2.28 11.29 9.26
N GLY A 147 -1.27 12.09 9.64
CA GLY A 147 -0.78 12.16 11.02
C GLY A 147 -0.16 10.88 11.58
N ALA A 148 0.12 9.86 10.76
CA ALA A 148 0.65 8.59 11.19
C ALA A 148 1.67 8.01 10.19
N PRO A 149 2.56 7.10 10.62
CA PRO A 149 3.46 6.39 9.71
C PRO A 149 2.70 5.67 8.59
N ALA A 150 3.33 5.62 7.41
CA ALA A 150 2.80 4.84 6.29
C ALA A 150 2.86 3.34 6.61
N LEU A 151 1.88 2.58 6.11
CA LEU A 151 1.94 1.13 6.14
C LEU A 151 2.51 0.62 4.82
N LEU A 152 3.55 -0.20 4.90
CA LEU A 152 4.22 -0.80 3.74
C LEU A 152 4.07 -2.32 3.78
N ARG A 153 3.80 -2.91 2.61
CA ARG A 153 3.87 -4.36 2.42
C ARG A 153 4.63 -4.68 1.13
N HIS A 154 5.62 -5.55 1.22
CA HIS A 154 6.40 -6.03 0.08
C HIS A 154 5.95 -7.45 -0.28
N HIS A 155 5.42 -7.60 -1.48
CA HIS A 155 5.06 -8.88 -2.09
C HIS A 155 6.16 -9.27 -3.06
N ARG A 156 6.88 -10.36 -2.74
CA ARG A 156 7.99 -10.86 -3.55
C ARG A 156 7.50 -11.89 -4.57
N ALA A 157 8.16 -11.94 -5.73
CA ALA A 157 7.94 -12.93 -6.77
C ALA A 157 6.46 -13.07 -7.18
N VAL A 158 5.84 -11.94 -7.52
CA VAL A 158 4.45 -11.94 -7.99
C VAL A 158 4.39 -12.38 -9.45
N CYS A 159 3.49 -13.31 -9.74
CA CYS A 159 3.22 -13.83 -11.10
C CYS A 159 1.76 -13.59 -11.46
N GLY A 160 1.46 -13.58 -12.76
CA GLY A 160 0.10 -13.61 -13.29
C GLY A 160 -0.57 -14.94 -12.95
N SER A 161 -1.61 -14.86 -12.12
CA SER A 161 -2.60 -15.92 -11.89
C SER A 161 -3.67 -15.92 -12.95
#